data_AF-A0A401HNL1-F1
#
_entry.id   AF-A0A401HNL1-F1
#
_cell.length_a   1.000
_cell.length_b   1.000
_cell.length_c   1.000
_cell.angle_alpha   90.00
_cell.angle_beta   90.00
_cell.angle_gamma   90.00
#
_symmetry.space_group_name_H-M   'P 1'
#
loop_
_entity.id
_entity.type
_entity.pdbx_description
1 polymer ?
#
loop_
_entity_poly.entity_id
_entity_poly.type
_entity_poly.pdbx_seq_one_letter_code
_entity_poly.pdbx_strand_id
1 'polypeptide(L)'
;MYRKIDTIIKKISSTFRNIFKSFLRMNFTKKFFITYFGCWISFLSVILLSKILVFLSSLLIPSHPESVIKTVEYIATKKFEVVSSSVTTHVGHSYLSLVLPYFINNSLSCIAILLAYILVAYLYRREVKRDPNAREDYINALILFYLITVINPLTGALGYNINIEYLPVVIPHGIFEFAGLALSIVTGLTVAERILPVENSKFYNEVKGIFSRDIILKILTALAFIGLAAFLEPLDWIIYQYSIYYNLNVIEVLFKTYINLLKFLISLIRL
;
A
#
# COMPACT_ATOMS: atom_id res chain seq x y z
N MET A 1 9.12 -39.55 -1.00
CA MET A 1 9.14 -38.26 -0.28
C MET A 1 8.85 -37.08 -1.21
N TYR A 2 9.61 -36.88 -2.30
CA TYR A 2 9.36 -35.84 -3.31
C TYR A 2 7.93 -35.79 -3.89
N ARG A 3 7.39 -36.91 -4.37
CA ARG A 3 6.00 -36.98 -4.88
C ARG A 3 4.94 -36.53 -3.85
N LYS A 4 5.19 -36.77 -2.55
CA LYS A 4 4.26 -36.40 -1.47
C LYS A 4 4.31 -34.88 -1.22
N ILE A 5 5.51 -34.30 -1.27
CA ILE A 5 5.72 -32.84 -1.16
C ILE A 5 5.08 -32.11 -2.35
N ASP A 6 5.29 -32.59 -3.59
CA ASP A 6 4.68 -31.98 -4.79
C ASP A 6 3.15 -32.01 -4.74
N THR A 7 2.59 -33.12 -4.25
CA THR A 7 1.13 -33.26 -4.10
C THR A 7 0.58 -32.26 -3.08
N ILE A 8 1.30 -32.04 -1.98
CA ILE A 8 0.93 -31.05 -0.95
C ILE A 8 1.03 -29.63 -1.50
N ILE A 9 2.12 -29.28 -2.19
CA ILE A 9 2.32 -27.95 -2.78
C ILE A 9 1.22 -27.65 -3.80
N LYS A 10 0.90 -28.60 -4.68
CA LYS A 10 -0.21 -28.46 -5.65
C LYS A 10 -1.55 -28.22 -4.96
N LYS A 11 -1.83 -28.96 -3.88
CA LYS A 11 -3.07 -28.80 -3.10
C LYS A 11 -3.14 -27.44 -2.41
N ILE A 12 -2.03 -26.95 -1.86
CA ILE A 12 -1.96 -25.61 -1.25
C ILE A 12 -2.18 -24.54 -2.32
N SER A 13 -1.48 -24.62 -3.44
CA SER A 13 -1.60 -23.70 -4.57
C SER A 13 -3.05 -23.64 -5.10
N SER A 14 -3.69 -24.79 -5.31
CA SER A 14 -5.09 -24.83 -5.74
C SER A 14 -6.04 -24.22 -4.71
N THR A 15 -5.77 -24.40 -3.41
CA THR A 15 -6.59 -23.83 -2.33
C THR A 15 -6.48 -22.31 -2.31
N PHE A 16 -5.26 -21.77 -2.36
CA PHE A 16 -5.01 -20.33 -2.45
C PHE A 16 -5.70 -19.72 -3.68
N ARG A 17 -5.60 -20.40 -4.82
CA ARG A 17 -6.24 -19.95 -6.06
C ARG A 17 -7.76 -19.91 -5.91
N ASN A 18 -8.37 -20.91 -5.30
CA ASN A 18 -9.82 -20.93 -5.06
C ASN A 18 -10.27 -19.83 -4.11
N ILE A 19 -9.50 -19.55 -3.04
CA ILE A 19 -9.76 -18.44 -2.13
C ILE A 19 -9.68 -17.11 -2.89
N PHE A 20 -8.65 -16.92 -3.71
CA PHE A 20 -8.48 -15.70 -4.49
C PHE A 20 -9.58 -15.52 -5.54
N LYS A 21 -9.97 -16.59 -6.25
CA LYS A 21 -11.15 -16.57 -7.14
C LYS A 21 -12.41 -16.15 -6.39
N SER A 22 -12.62 -16.66 -5.18
CA SER A 22 -13.74 -16.25 -4.32
C SER A 22 -13.67 -14.76 -3.94
N PHE A 23 -12.49 -14.27 -3.57
CA PHE A 23 -12.24 -12.85 -3.33
C PHE A 23 -12.54 -11.99 -4.57
N LEU A 24 -12.11 -12.41 -5.76
CA LEU A 24 -12.39 -11.72 -7.03
C LEU A 24 -13.89 -11.67 -7.36
N ARG A 25 -14.70 -12.62 -6.90
CA ARG A 25 -16.17 -12.60 -7.06
C ARG A 25 -16.89 -11.67 -6.07
N MET A 26 -16.22 -11.21 -5.02
CA MET A 26 -16.85 -10.32 -4.05
C MET A 26 -17.17 -8.96 -4.66
N ASN A 27 -18.14 -8.26 -4.05
CA ASN A 27 -18.41 -6.87 -4.42
C ASN A 27 -17.21 -5.96 -4.08
N PHE A 28 -17.18 -4.79 -4.71
CA PHE A 28 -16.07 -3.85 -4.56
C PHE A 28 -15.81 -3.48 -3.10
N THR A 29 -16.87 -3.18 -2.34
CA THR A 29 -16.77 -2.77 -0.93
C THR A 29 -16.11 -3.82 -0.04
N LYS A 30 -16.48 -5.10 -0.19
CA LYS A 30 -15.86 -6.20 0.55
C LYS A 30 -14.38 -6.35 0.18
N LYS A 31 -14.05 -6.29 -1.11
CA LYS A 31 -12.65 -6.34 -1.57
C LYS A 31 -11.83 -5.19 -0.98
N PHE A 32 -12.41 -3.98 -0.95
CA PHE A 32 -11.77 -2.79 -0.38
C PHE A 32 -11.43 -3.01 1.09
N PHE A 33 -12.39 -3.41 1.94
CA PHE A 33 -12.12 -3.61 3.36
C PHE A 33 -11.11 -4.73 3.62
N ILE A 34 -11.22 -5.86 2.92
CA ILE A 34 -10.25 -6.97 3.04
C ILE A 34 -8.85 -6.48 2.68
N THR A 35 -8.71 -5.73 1.58
CA THR A 35 -7.41 -5.22 1.12
C THR A 35 -6.88 -4.14 2.07
N TYR A 36 -7.73 -3.24 2.56
CA TYR A 36 -7.38 -2.20 3.51
C TYR A 36 -6.82 -2.76 4.83
N PHE A 37 -7.54 -3.71 5.44
CA PHE A 37 -7.04 -4.39 6.64
C PHE A 37 -5.81 -5.26 6.31
N GLY A 38 -5.75 -5.84 5.12
CA GLY A 38 -4.57 -6.57 4.63
C GLY A 38 -3.32 -5.69 4.57
N CYS A 39 -3.44 -4.45 4.11
CA CYS A 39 -2.33 -3.48 4.09
C CYS A 39 -1.85 -3.17 5.52
N TRP A 40 -2.77 -2.92 6.46
CA TRP A 40 -2.43 -2.68 7.87
C TRP A 40 -1.72 -3.87 8.51
N ILE A 41 -2.31 -5.07 8.40
CA ILE A 41 -1.74 -6.30 8.96
C ILE A 41 -0.36 -6.54 8.38
N SER A 42 -0.19 -6.35 7.06
CA SER A 42 1.09 -6.53 6.41
C SER A 42 2.13 -5.52 6.88
N PHE A 43 1.79 -4.24 6.93
CA PHE A 43 2.68 -3.19 7.42
C PHE A 43 3.21 -3.50 8.82
N LEU A 44 2.31 -3.84 9.75
CA LEU A 44 2.67 -4.21 11.13
C LEU A 44 3.52 -5.49 11.18
N SER A 45 3.17 -6.50 10.37
CA SER A 45 3.91 -7.76 10.30
C SER A 45 5.33 -7.56 9.77
N VAL A 46 5.50 -6.70 8.76
CA VAL A 46 6.82 -6.41 8.18
C VAL A 46 7.67 -5.58 9.14
N ILE A 47 7.10 -4.63 9.89
CA ILE A 47 7.82 -3.92 10.96
C ILE A 47 8.32 -4.90 12.03
N LEU A 48 7.46 -5.82 12.47
CA LEU A 48 7.84 -6.80 13.48
C LEU A 48 8.94 -7.73 12.94
N LEU A 49 8.78 -8.21 11.70
CA LEU A 49 9.77 -9.06 11.04
C LEU A 49 11.11 -8.35 10.87
N SER A 50 11.13 -7.08 10.46
CA SER A 50 12.38 -6.33 10.28
C SER A 50 13.12 -6.18 11.61
N LYS A 51 12.43 -5.90 12.71
CA LYS A 51 13.04 -5.88 14.06
C LYS A 51 13.61 -7.23 14.47
N ILE A 52 12.88 -8.33 14.24
CA ILE A 52 13.37 -9.70 14.51
C ILE A 52 14.64 -9.97 13.70
N LEU A 53 14.66 -9.58 12.43
CA LEU A 53 15.82 -9.76 11.56
C LEU A 53 17.03 -8.94 12.03
N VAL A 54 16.85 -7.68 12.46
CA VAL A 54 17.94 -6.89 13.06
C VAL A 54 18.48 -7.60 14.31
N PHE A 55 17.60 -8.04 15.20
CA PHE A 55 17.99 -8.73 16.44
C PHE A 55 18.75 -10.04 16.17
N LEU A 56 18.29 -10.85 15.21
CA LEU A 56 18.99 -12.08 14.83
C LEU A 56 20.33 -11.77 14.16
N SER A 57 20.39 -10.73 13.32
CA SER A 57 21.61 -10.32 12.65
C SER A 57 22.68 -9.84 13.65
N SER A 58 22.29 -9.08 14.68
CA SER A 58 23.22 -8.61 15.71
C SER A 58 23.74 -9.75 16.59
N LEU A 59 22.95 -10.81 16.78
CA LEU A 59 23.36 -12.01 17.51
C LEU A 59 24.34 -12.89 16.71
N LEU A 60 24.11 -13.03 15.40
CA LEU A 60 24.82 -14.00 14.55
C LEU A 60 26.09 -13.44 13.89
N ILE A 61 26.12 -12.14 13.54
CA ILE A 61 27.27 -11.52 12.85
C ILE A 61 27.55 -10.14 13.47
N PRO A 62 28.19 -10.07 14.65
CA PRO A 62 28.41 -8.83 15.39
C PRO A 62 29.30 -7.82 14.66
N SER A 63 30.13 -8.27 13.73
CA SER A 63 31.11 -7.46 12.98
C SER A 63 30.57 -6.81 11.70
N HIS A 64 29.40 -7.25 11.20
CA HIS A 64 28.71 -6.65 10.05
C HIS A 64 27.20 -6.53 10.33
N PRO A 65 26.79 -5.67 11.28
CA PRO A 65 25.38 -5.45 11.58
C PRO A 65 24.63 -4.76 10.42
N GLU A 66 25.34 -4.28 9.40
CA GLU A 66 24.82 -3.62 8.20
C GLU A 66 24.21 -4.63 7.21
N SER A 67 23.11 -5.21 7.67
CA SER A 67 22.28 -6.22 7.04
C SER A 67 21.51 -5.72 5.81
N VAL A 68 20.81 -6.64 5.13
CA VAL A 68 19.79 -6.41 4.07
C VAL A 68 18.87 -5.20 4.37
N ILE A 69 18.63 -4.91 5.65
CA ILE A 69 17.79 -3.79 6.09
C ILE A 69 18.40 -2.44 5.73
N LYS A 70 19.72 -2.26 5.80
CA LYS A 70 20.37 -1.01 5.32
C LYS A 70 20.27 -0.83 3.81
N THR A 71 20.31 -1.93 3.05
CA THR A 71 20.06 -1.88 1.59
C THR A 71 18.62 -1.47 1.30
N VAL A 72 17.66 -2.03 2.04
CA VAL A 72 16.24 -1.67 1.91
C VAL A 72 16.00 -0.20 2.30
N GLU A 73 16.62 0.26 3.40
CA GLU A 73 16.63 1.65 3.83
C GLU A 73 17.20 2.57 2.75
N TYR A 74 18.37 2.25 2.22
CA TYR A 74 19.01 3.01 1.15
C TYR A 74 18.10 3.16 -0.07
N ILE A 75 17.53 2.06 -0.57
CA ILE A 75 16.66 2.07 -1.76
C ILE A 75 15.42 2.94 -1.52
N ALA A 76 14.80 2.81 -0.35
CA ALA A 76 13.62 3.57 0.00
C ALA A 76 13.91 5.07 0.20
N THR A 77 15.01 5.41 0.87
CA THR A 77 15.43 6.81 1.07
C THR A 77 15.75 7.46 -0.28
N LYS A 78 16.46 6.75 -1.17
CA LYS A 78 16.76 7.26 -2.52
C LYS A 78 15.51 7.49 -3.36
N LYS A 79 14.50 6.61 -3.24
CA LYS A 79 13.18 6.82 -3.89
C LYS A 79 12.57 8.16 -3.46
N PHE A 80 12.58 8.46 -2.16
CA PHE A 80 12.02 9.70 -1.64
C PHE A 80 12.87 10.93 -1.99
N GLU A 81 14.19 10.85 -1.88
CA GLU A 81 15.12 11.96 -2.18
C GLU A 81 15.01 12.44 -3.63
N VAL A 82 14.86 11.54 -4.60
CA VAL A 82 14.72 11.90 -6.02
C VAL A 82 13.45 12.73 -6.25
N VAL A 83 12.32 12.35 -5.63
CA VAL A 83 11.07 13.11 -5.72
C VAL A 83 11.18 14.42 -4.94
N SER A 84 11.71 14.37 -3.72
CA SER A 84 11.85 15.55 -2.85
C SER A 84 12.73 16.62 -3.48
N SER A 85 13.93 16.25 -3.97
CA SER A 85 14.86 17.20 -4.60
C SER A 85 14.28 17.87 -5.85
N SER A 86 13.47 17.15 -6.62
CA SER A 86 12.76 17.69 -7.79
C SER A 86 11.70 18.73 -7.40
N VAL A 87 11.07 18.58 -6.23
CA VAL A 87 10.00 19.48 -5.75
C VAL A 87 10.56 20.66 -4.96
N THR A 88 11.47 20.42 -4.01
CA THR A 88 12.00 21.46 -3.10
C THR A 88 12.74 22.57 -3.85
N THR A 89 13.33 22.25 -5.00
CA THR A 89 13.96 23.21 -5.92
C THR A 89 12.99 24.25 -6.50
N HIS A 90 11.67 24.00 -6.45
CA HIS A 90 10.65 24.83 -7.09
C HIS A 90 9.69 25.52 -6.09
N VAL A 91 9.59 25.04 -4.85
CA VAL A 91 8.54 25.47 -3.88
C VAL A 91 9.12 26.18 -2.64
N GLY A 92 10.45 26.29 -2.53
CA GLY A 92 11.13 26.88 -1.37
C GLY A 92 10.98 26.03 -0.09
N HIS A 93 11.42 26.55 1.06
CA HIS A 93 11.29 25.87 2.35
C HIS A 93 9.96 26.26 3.04
N SER A 94 8.95 25.40 2.93
CA SER A 94 7.62 25.63 3.54
C SER A 94 6.99 24.30 3.96
N TYR A 95 5.91 24.30 4.75
CA TYR A 95 5.19 23.05 5.05
C TYR A 95 4.80 22.28 3.78
N LEU A 96 4.43 23.03 2.72
CA LEU A 96 4.08 22.47 1.43
C LEU A 96 5.25 21.74 0.74
N SER A 97 6.50 22.12 1.02
CA SER A 97 7.68 21.43 0.49
C SER A 97 7.91 20.05 1.13
N LEU A 98 7.25 19.74 2.25
CA LEU A 98 7.20 18.40 2.85
C LEU A 98 6.00 17.59 2.33
N VAL A 99 4.85 18.24 2.19
CA VAL A 99 3.60 17.61 1.73
C VAL A 99 3.67 17.15 0.28
N LEU A 100 4.16 18.01 -0.63
CA LEU A 100 4.12 17.73 -2.08
C LEU A 100 4.96 16.50 -2.49
N PRO A 101 6.21 16.31 -2.04
CA PRO A 101 6.97 15.09 -2.35
C PRO A 101 6.26 13.82 -1.90
N TYR A 102 5.70 13.83 -0.69
CA TYR A 102 4.93 12.70 -0.16
C TYR A 102 3.72 12.40 -1.04
N PHE A 103 2.92 13.43 -1.34
CA PHE A 103 1.74 13.31 -2.17
C PHE A 103 2.08 12.75 -3.56
N ILE A 104 3.07 13.33 -4.25
CA ILE A 104 3.47 12.93 -5.60
C ILE A 104 3.98 11.49 -5.59
N ASN A 105 4.89 11.14 -4.68
CA ASN A 105 5.49 9.82 -4.61
C ASN A 105 4.43 8.72 -4.38
N ASN A 106 3.53 8.94 -3.43
CA ASN A 106 2.50 7.96 -3.09
C ASN A 106 1.36 7.93 -4.11
N SER A 107 1.05 9.06 -4.76
CA SER A 107 0.10 9.11 -5.87
C SER A 107 0.61 8.35 -7.09
N LEU A 108 1.88 8.56 -7.46
CA LEU A 108 2.52 7.82 -8.55
C LEU A 108 2.58 6.33 -8.26
N SER A 109 2.87 5.94 -7.01
CA SER A 109 2.84 4.53 -6.59
C SER A 109 1.43 3.94 -6.75
N CYS A 110 0.39 4.67 -6.32
CA CYS A 110 -1.01 4.27 -6.49
C CYS A 110 -1.42 4.09 -7.96
N ILE A 111 -1.01 5.01 -8.83
CA ILE A 111 -1.27 4.93 -10.28
C ILE A 111 -0.51 3.76 -10.90
N ALA A 112 0.76 3.59 -10.56
CA ALA A 112 1.60 2.50 -11.08
C ALA A 112 1.02 1.12 -10.71
N ILE A 113 0.56 0.94 -9.47
CA ILE A 113 -0.10 -0.30 -9.02
C ILE A 113 -1.35 -0.58 -9.85
N LEU A 114 -2.22 0.42 -10.02
CA LEU A 114 -3.44 0.29 -10.81
C LEU A 114 -3.11 -0.11 -12.27
N LEU A 115 -2.15 0.59 -12.89
CA LEU A 115 -1.72 0.32 -14.26
C LEU A 115 -1.08 -1.06 -14.41
N ALA A 116 -0.34 -1.54 -13.40
CA ALA A 116 0.26 -2.86 -13.42
C ALA A 116 -0.79 -3.97 -13.56
N TYR A 117 -1.89 -3.91 -12.80
CA TYR A 117 -2.99 -4.86 -12.94
C TYR A 117 -3.63 -4.82 -14.33
N ILE A 118 -3.86 -3.61 -14.86
CA ILE A 118 -4.41 -3.41 -16.21
C ILE A 118 -3.49 -4.03 -17.27
N LEU A 119 -2.19 -3.77 -17.15
CA LEU A 119 -1.18 -4.28 -18.07
C LEU A 119 -1.12 -5.80 -18.04
N VAL A 120 -1.08 -6.41 -16.85
CA VAL A 120 -1.11 -7.88 -16.68
C VAL A 120 -2.32 -8.47 -17.38
N ALA A 121 -3.52 -7.93 -17.14
CA ALA A 121 -4.74 -8.41 -17.80
C ALA A 121 -4.68 -8.25 -19.33
N TYR A 122 -4.14 -7.15 -19.82
CA TYR A 122 -4.04 -6.89 -21.25
C TYR A 122 -3.05 -7.84 -21.95
N LEU A 123 -1.89 -8.11 -21.33
CA LEU A 123 -0.89 -9.04 -21.84
C LEU A 123 -1.46 -10.47 -21.90
N TYR A 124 -1.99 -10.96 -20.78
CA TYR A 124 -2.57 -12.31 -20.71
C TYR A 124 -3.83 -12.47 -21.56
N ARG A 125 -4.58 -11.40 -21.85
CA ARG A 125 -5.74 -11.48 -22.76
C ARG A 125 -5.35 -12.00 -24.15
N ARG A 126 -4.15 -11.67 -24.63
CA ARG A 126 -3.66 -12.16 -25.93
C ARG A 126 -3.27 -13.64 -25.85
N GLU A 127 -2.67 -14.05 -24.74
CA GLU A 127 -2.23 -15.42 -24.50
C GLU A 127 -3.42 -16.36 -24.29
N VAL A 128 -4.39 -15.99 -23.45
CA VAL A 128 -5.60 -16.79 -23.18
C VAL A 128 -6.46 -17.00 -24.44
N LYS A 129 -6.41 -16.06 -25.39
CA LYS A 129 -7.06 -16.24 -26.70
C LYS A 129 -6.39 -17.34 -27.55
N ARG A 130 -5.08 -17.55 -27.38
CA ARG A 130 -4.30 -18.57 -28.10
C ARG A 130 -4.33 -19.92 -27.37
N ASP A 131 -4.18 -19.89 -26.06
CA ASP A 131 -4.24 -21.06 -25.19
C ASP A 131 -5.13 -20.76 -23.96
N PRO A 132 -6.35 -21.34 -23.90
CA PRO A 132 -7.25 -21.18 -22.76
C PRO A 132 -6.63 -21.59 -21.41
N ASN A 133 -5.62 -22.47 -21.39
CA ASN A 133 -4.96 -22.91 -20.16
C ASN A 133 -4.10 -21.81 -19.52
N ALA A 134 -3.63 -20.83 -20.30
CA ALA A 134 -2.87 -19.66 -19.81
C ALA A 134 -3.68 -18.78 -18.83
N ARG A 135 -4.99 -19.02 -18.70
CA ARG A 135 -5.85 -18.32 -17.74
C ARG A 135 -5.45 -18.62 -16.30
N GLU A 136 -5.00 -19.84 -16.01
CA GLU A 136 -4.56 -20.19 -14.67
C GLU A 136 -3.25 -19.48 -14.31
N ASP A 137 -2.38 -19.23 -15.29
CA ASP A 137 -1.17 -18.43 -15.11
C ASP A 137 -1.48 -16.95 -14.89
N TYR A 138 -2.46 -16.41 -15.62
CA TYR A 138 -2.99 -15.07 -15.36
C TYR A 138 -3.48 -14.90 -13.92
N ILE A 139 -4.23 -15.87 -13.38
CA ILE A 139 -4.71 -15.82 -12.00
C ILE A 139 -3.53 -15.87 -11.01
N ASN A 140 -2.52 -16.70 -11.27
CA ASN A 140 -1.32 -16.75 -10.43
C ASN A 140 -0.56 -15.42 -10.46
N ALA A 141 -0.46 -14.79 -11.63
CA ALA A 141 0.14 -13.47 -11.77
C ALA A 141 -0.64 -12.43 -10.94
N LEU A 142 -1.98 -12.40 -11.03
CA LEU A 142 -2.80 -11.52 -10.20
C LEU A 142 -2.60 -11.75 -8.70
N ILE A 143 -2.52 -13.01 -8.25
CA ILE A 143 -2.24 -13.36 -6.84
C ILE A 143 -0.89 -12.80 -6.43
N LEU A 144 0.15 -13.02 -7.24
CA LEU A 144 1.50 -12.55 -6.94
C LEU A 144 1.54 -11.02 -6.83
N PHE A 145 0.96 -10.31 -7.80
CA PHE A 145 0.86 -8.85 -7.76
C PHE A 145 0.06 -8.36 -6.54
N TYR A 146 -1.02 -9.05 -6.19
CA TYR A 146 -1.81 -8.76 -4.99
C TYR A 146 -0.99 -8.89 -3.72
N LEU A 147 -0.27 -10.00 -3.55
CA LEU A 147 0.59 -10.19 -2.39
C LEU A 147 1.69 -9.14 -2.32
N ILE A 148 2.40 -8.85 -3.41
CA ILE A 148 3.47 -7.85 -3.41
C ILE A 148 2.92 -6.46 -3.07
N THR A 149 1.77 -6.07 -3.63
CA THR A 149 1.21 -4.73 -3.43
C THR A 149 0.54 -4.55 -2.07
N VAL A 150 -0.08 -5.59 -1.52
CA VAL A 150 -0.66 -5.56 -0.16
C VAL A 150 0.42 -5.67 0.91
N ILE A 151 1.43 -6.52 0.71
CA ILE A 151 2.52 -6.66 1.69
C ILE A 151 3.34 -5.39 1.77
N ASN A 152 3.59 -4.75 0.62
CA ASN A 152 4.41 -3.54 0.47
C ASN A 152 5.66 -3.57 1.38
N PRO A 153 6.57 -4.54 1.15
CA PRO A 153 7.62 -4.88 2.11
C PRO A 153 8.62 -3.73 2.35
N LEU A 154 8.77 -2.80 1.41
CA LEU A 154 9.66 -1.65 1.56
C LEU A 154 9.18 -0.71 2.66
N THR A 155 7.89 -0.33 2.65
CA THR A 155 7.34 0.62 3.63
C THR A 155 7.39 0.06 5.05
N GLY A 156 7.05 -1.22 5.25
CA GLY A 156 7.15 -1.84 6.57
C GLY A 156 8.60 -2.03 7.05
N ALA A 157 9.54 -2.30 6.14
CA ALA A 157 10.95 -2.48 6.50
C ALA A 157 11.58 -1.17 6.97
N LEU A 158 11.21 -0.02 6.40
CA LEU A 158 11.67 1.31 6.85
C LEU A 158 11.31 1.62 8.30
N GLY A 159 10.17 1.11 8.76
CA GLY A 159 9.69 1.32 10.13
C GLY A 159 10.52 0.62 11.21
N TYR A 160 11.59 -0.10 10.86
CA TYR A 160 12.41 -0.83 11.84
C TYR A 160 13.05 0.07 12.90
N ASN A 161 13.38 1.31 12.54
CA ASN A 161 13.99 2.31 13.44
C ASN A 161 13.01 2.96 14.41
N ILE A 162 11.69 2.83 14.18
CA ILE A 162 10.67 3.39 15.06
C ILE A 162 10.49 2.46 16.26
N ASN A 163 10.63 2.94 17.50
CA ASN A 163 10.26 2.12 18.66
C ASN A 163 8.77 1.79 18.62
N ILE A 164 8.41 0.58 19.07
CA ILE A 164 7.01 0.10 19.02
C ILE A 164 6.08 1.05 19.78
N GLU A 165 6.56 1.65 20.87
CA GLU A 165 5.84 2.66 21.66
C GLU A 165 5.42 3.91 20.86
N TYR A 166 6.13 4.23 19.78
CA TYR A 166 5.86 5.38 18.91
C TYR A 166 5.13 5.03 17.62
N LEU A 167 4.82 3.75 17.40
CA LEU A 167 4.03 3.31 16.25
C LEU A 167 2.66 4.01 16.11
N PRO A 168 1.98 4.44 17.21
CA PRO A 168 0.76 5.23 17.09
C PRO A 168 0.90 6.53 16.28
N VAL A 169 2.10 7.09 16.13
CA VAL A 169 2.37 8.27 15.28
C VAL A 169 1.99 8.03 13.82
N VAL A 170 2.07 6.77 13.36
CA VAL A 170 1.77 6.42 11.96
C VAL A 170 0.26 6.32 11.71
N ILE A 171 -0.55 6.20 12.77
CA ILE A 171 -1.98 5.94 12.65
C ILE A 171 -2.73 7.04 11.86
N PRO A 172 -2.56 8.35 12.16
CA PRO A 172 -3.37 9.39 11.54
C PRO A 172 -3.22 9.46 10.03
N HIS A 173 -1.99 9.59 9.50
CA HIS A 173 -1.78 9.53 8.05
C HIS A 173 -2.01 8.13 7.48
N GLY A 174 -1.63 7.07 8.20
CA GLY A 174 -1.73 5.68 7.74
C GLY A 174 -3.17 5.23 7.45
N ILE A 175 -4.16 5.76 8.18
CA ILE A 175 -5.59 5.49 7.90
C ILE A 175 -5.94 5.89 6.47
N PHE A 176 -5.49 7.06 6.03
CA PHE A 176 -5.78 7.57 4.70
C PHE A 176 -4.85 6.95 3.64
N GLU A 177 -3.57 6.78 3.95
CA GLU A 177 -2.63 6.21 3.00
C GLU A 177 -3.03 4.79 2.60
N PHE A 178 -3.30 3.91 3.57
CA PHE A 178 -3.69 2.54 3.26
C PHE A 178 -5.07 2.45 2.62
N ALA A 179 -5.97 3.42 2.89
CA ALA A 179 -7.24 3.51 2.18
C ALA A 179 -7.02 3.89 0.70
N GLY A 180 -6.16 4.85 0.41
CA GLY A 180 -5.77 5.23 -0.96
C GLY A 180 -5.12 4.05 -1.71
N LEU A 181 -4.15 3.38 -1.07
CA LEU A 181 -3.48 2.21 -1.61
C LEU A 181 -4.45 1.05 -1.90
N ALA A 182 -5.31 0.72 -0.95
CA ALA A 182 -6.30 -0.35 -1.10
C ALA A 182 -7.32 -0.03 -2.22
N LEU A 183 -7.75 1.23 -2.34
CA LEU A 183 -8.60 1.66 -3.45
C LEU A 183 -7.89 1.46 -4.80
N SER A 184 -6.62 1.83 -4.92
CA SER A 184 -5.86 1.62 -6.16
C SER A 184 -5.71 0.15 -6.53
N ILE A 185 -5.39 -0.72 -5.56
CA ILE A 185 -5.28 -2.17 -5.78
C ILE A 185 -6.62 -2.75 -6.26
N VAL A 186 -7.71 -2.49 -5.53
CA VAL A 186 -9.02 -3.08 -5.84
C VAL A 186 -9.62 -2.49 -7.12
N THR A 187 -9.35 -1.20 -7.41
CA THR A 187 -9.74 -0.58 -8.68
C THR A 187 -8.97 -1.21 -9.84
N GLY A 188 -7.65 -1.39 -9.71
CA GLY A 188 -6.82 -2.10 -10.69
C GLY A 188 -7.33 -3.51 -10.96
N LEU A 189 -7.60 -4.30 -9.92
CA LEU A 189 -8.22 -5.63 -10.04
C LEU A 189 -9.59 -5.59 -10.71
N THR A 190 -10.43 -4.61 -10.39
CA THR A 190 -11.75 -4.46 -10.99
C THR A 190 -11.65 -4.17 -12.49
N VAL A 191 -10.70 -3.35 -12.90
CA VAL A 191 -10.45 -3.08 -14.33
C VAL A 191 -9.84 -4.29 -15.02
N ALA A 192 -8.91 -5.00 -14.37
CA ALA A 192 -8.35 -6.26 -14.85
C ALA A 192 -9.43 -7.30 -15.15
N GLU A 193 -10.38 -7.50 -14.22
CA GLU A 193 -11.54 -8.39 -14.41
C GLU A 193 -12.44 -7.96 -15.58
N ARG A 194 -12.55 -6.65 -15.88
CA ARG A 194 -13.29 -6.17 -17.06
C ARG A 194 -12.55 -6.48 -18.37
N ILE A 195 -11.23 -6.49 -18.36
CA ILE A 195 -10.39 -6.75 -19.55
C ILE A 195 -10.32 -8.25 -19.85
N LEU A 196 -10.06 -9.05 -18.81
CA LEU A 196 -9.96 -10.49 -18.86
C LEU A 196 -10.64 -11.08 -17.61
N PRO A 197 -11.95 -11.39 -17.71
CA PRO A 197 -12.70 -11.97 -16.60
C PRO A 197 -12.12 -13.30 -16.18
N VAL A 198 -12.05 -13.60 -14.89
CA VAL A 198 -11.47 -14.86 -14.39
C VAL A 198 -12.34 -16.09 -14.69
N GLU A 199 -13.64 -15.92 -14.92
CA GLU A 199 -14.53 -16.96 -15.45
C GLU A 199 -15.29 -16.46 -16.68
N ASN A 200 -15.80 -17.39 -17.49
CA ASN A 200 -16.75 -17.10 -18.58
C ASN A 200 -18.12 -16.72 -17.96
N SER A 201 -18.16 -15.66 -17.16
CA SER A 201 -19.40 -15.20 -16.55
C SER A 201 -20.26 -14.56 -17.64
N LYS A 202 -21.45 -15.12 -17.86
CA LYS A 202 -22.55 -14.58 -18.69
C LYS A 202 -23.08 -13.20 -18.23
N PHE A 203 -22.41 -12.54 -17.27
CA PHE A 203 -22.90 -11.33 -16.59
C PHE A 203 -22.39 -10.01 -17.20
N TYR A 204 -21.62 -10.04 -18.29
CA TYR A 204 -21.01 -8.84 -18.88
C TYR A 204 -21.62 -8.50 -20.25
N ASN A 205 -22.93 -8.29 -20.29
CA ASN A 205 -23.61 -7.68 -21.45
C ASN A 205 -23.74 -6.15 -21.32
N GLU A 206 -23.26 -5.54 -20.25
CA GLU A 206 -23.04 -4.08 -20.22
C GLU A 206 -21.57 -3.79 -20.47
N VAL A 207 -21.26 -3.35 -21.69
CA VAL A 207 -19.94 -2.86 -22.09
C VAL A 207 -19.66 -1.54 -21.36
N LYS A 208 -19.38 -1.61 -20.05
CA LYS A 208 -18.80 -0.47 -19.34
C LYS A 208 -17.36 -0.32 -19.81
N GLY A 209 -17.04 0.84 -20.35
CA GLY A 209 -15.68 1.18 -20.76
C GLY A 209 -14.67 0.94 -19.63
N ILE A 210 -13.41 0.69 -20.01
CA ILE A 210 -12.29 0.41 -19.10
C ILE A 210 -12.18 1.53 -18.04
N PHE A 211 -12.35 2.79 -18.45
CA PHE A 211 -12.38 3.98 -17.59
C PHE A 211 -13.78 4.59 -17.53
N SER A 212 -14.74 3.85 -16.99
CA SER A 212 -16.07 4.40 -16.69
C SER A 212 -16.01 5.44 -15.55
N ARG A 213 -17.05 6.27 -15.44
CA ARG A 213 -17.18 7.30 -14.39
C ARG A 213 -16.90 6.76 -12.98
N ASP A 214 -17.36 5.54 -12.66
CA ASP A 214 -17.14 4.94 -11.35
C ASP A 214 -15.69 4.56 -11.09
N ILE A 215 -14.89 4.27 -12.13
CA ILE A 215 -13.45 4.00 -12.00
C ILE A 215 -12.70 5.31 -11.80
N ILE A 216 -13.02 6.34 -12.59
CA ILE A 216 -12.43 7.68 -12.45
C ILE A 216 -12.67 8.22 -11.05
N LEU A 217 -13.90 8.12 -10.52
CA LEU A 217 -14.22 8.54 -9.16
C LEU A 217 -13.39 7.80 -8.12
N LYS A 218 -13.21 6.48 -8.23
CA LYS A 218 -12.37 5.72 -7.31
C LYS A 218 -10.90 6.15 -7.35
N ILE A 219 -10.37 6.46 -8.54
CA ILE A 219 -9.01 6.98 -8.70
C ILE A 219 -8.89 8.35 -8.00
N LEU A 220 -9.84 9.26 -8.25
CA LEU A 220 -9.86 10.56 -7.59
C LEU A 220 -10.00 10.44 -6.06
N THR A 221 -10.82 9.52 -5.56
CA THR A 221 -10.94 9.24 -4.13
C THR A 221 -9.64 8.69 -3.55
N ALA A 222 -8.95 7.78 -4.27
CA ALA A 222 -7.65 7.28 -3.84
C ALA A 222 -6.63 8.42 -3.72
N LEU A 223 -6.56 9.30 -4.73
CA LEU A 223 -5.68 10.47 -4.70
C LEU A 223 -6.06 11.45 -3.59
N ALA A 224 -7.35 11.65 -3.32
CA ALA A 224 -7.81 12.49 -2.21
C ALA A 224 -7.34 11.94 -0.86
N PHE A 225 -7.43 10.62 -0.64
CA PHE A 225 -6.89 9.99 0.57
C PHE A 225 -5.37 10.09 0.66
N ILE A 226 -4.63 9.91 -0.44
CA ILE A 226 -3.18 10.15 -0.44
C ILE A 226 -2.87 11.62 -0.13
N GLY A 227 -3.67 12.55 -0.63
CA GLY A 227 -3.57 13.97 -0.29
C GLY A 227 -3.73 14.21 1.21
N LEU A 228 -4.78 13.66 1.82
CA LEU A 228 -4.98 13.76 3.27
C LEU A 228 -3.80 13.15 4.04
N ALA A 229 -3.33 11.96 3.65
CA ALA A 229 -2.15 11.36 4.26
C ALA A 229 -0.91 12.26 4.14
N ALA A 230 -0.67 12.85 2.97
CA ALA A 230 0.46 13.75 2.73
C ALA A 230 0.41 15.01 3.59
N PHE A 231 -0.79 15.52 3.89
CA PHE A 231 -0.94 16.65 4.80
C PHE A 231 -0.75 16.27 6.26
N LEU A 232 -1.03 15.03 6.65
CA LEU A 232 -0.95 14.56 8.02
C LEU A 232 0.44 14.05 8.38
N GLU A 233 1.14 13.41 7.45
CA GLU A 233 2.41 12.75 7.74
C GLU A 233 3.50 13.70 8.29
N PRO A 234 3.73 14.90 7.71
CA PRO A 234 4.72 15.81 8.28
C PRO A 234 4.30 16.32 9.66
N LEU A 235 3.00 16.53 9.88
CA LEU A 235 2.46 16.92 11.18
C LEU A 235 2.66 15.80 12.22
N ASP A 236 2.41 14.55 11.85
CA ASP A 236 2.61 13.38 12.71
C ASP A 236 4.08 13.31 13.17
N TRP A 237 5.02 13.52 12.25
CA TRP A 237 6.44 13.54 12.60
C TRP A 237 6.86 14.76 13.42
N ILE A 238 6.28 15.94 13.18
CA ILE A 238 6.51 17.12 14.02
C ILE A 238 6.03 16.84 15.46
N ILE A 239 4.84 16.26 15.62
CA ILE A 239 4.29 15.85 16.93
C ILE A 239 5.24 14.87 17.61
N TYR A 240 5.73 13.87 16.87
CA TYR A 240 6.70 12.91 17.38
C TYR A 240 7.98 13.58 17.87
N GLN A 241 8.63 14.39 17.03
CA GLN A 241 9.87 15.07 17.38
C GLN A 241 9.70 16.02 18.57
N TYR A 242 8.59 16.76 18.61
CA TYR A 242 8.24 17.62 19.73
C TYR A 242 8.10 16.81 21.04
N SER A 243 7.40 15.68 20.99
CA SER A 243 7.17 14.84 22.16
C SER A 243 8.46 14.24 22.69
N ILE A 244 9.36 13.77 21.82
CA ILE A 244 10.68 13.26 22.21
C ILE A 244 11.53 14.37 22.83
N TYR A 245 11.59 15.55 22.20
CA TYR A 245 12.40 16.66 22.67
C TYR A 245 12.00 17.15 24.07
N TYR A 246 10.69 17.20 24.35
CA TYR A 246 10.15 17.64 25.65
C TYR A 246 9.84 16.49 26.62
N ASN A 247 10.19 15.25 26.28
CA ASN A 247 9.91 14.05 27.07
C ASN A 247 8.42 13.91 27.47
N LEU A 248 7.53 14.15 26.51
CA LEU A 248 6.08 14.08 26.69
C LEU A 248 5.52 12.76 26.15
N ASN A 249 4.35 12.36 26.66
CA ASN A 249 3.63 11.21 26.11
C ASN A 249 3.13 11.51 24.69
N VAL A 250 3.69 10.82 23.69
CA VAL A 250 3.38 11.01 22.27
C VAL A 250 1.90 10.86 21.95
N ILE A 251 1.22 9.88 22.56
CA ILE A 251 -0.21 9.64 22.32
C ILE A 251 -1.02 10.84 22.81
N GLU A 252 -0.70 11.35 24.00
CA GLU A 252 -1.39 12.52 24.57
C GLU A 252 -1.20 13.78 23.70
N VAL A 253 0.03 14.05 23.26
CA VAL A 253 0.34 15.21 22.40
C VAL A 253 -0.36 15.08 21.05
N LEU A 254 -0.42 13.87 20.49
CA LEU A 254 -1.10 13.57 19.24
C LEU A 254 -2.61 13.85 19.35
N PHE A 255 -3.27 13.31 20.39
CA PHE A 255 -4.69 13.57 20.64
C PHE A 255 -4.97 15.07 20.85
N LYS A 256 -4.18 15.75 21.67
CA LYS A 256 -4.34 17.20 21.92
C LYS A 256 -4.22 18.01 20.63
N THR A 257 -3.20 17.73 19.83
CA THR A 257 -2.95 18.44 18.57
C THR A 257 -4.11 18.25 17.60
N TYR A 258 -4.55 17.02 17.37
CA TYR A 258 -5.64 16.74 16.42
C TYR A 258 -7.00 17.27 16.89
N ILE A 259 -7.31 17.22 18.19
CA ILE A 259 -8.53 17.82 18.73
C ILE A 259 -8.50 19.34 18.53
N ASN A 260 -7.37 20.00 18.79
CA ASN A 260 -7.24 21.44 18.61
C ASN A 260 -7.33 21.85 17.14
N LEU A 261 -6.71 21.07 16.24
CA LEU A 261 -6.82 21.26 14.80
C LEU A 261 -8.29 21.14 14.33
N LEU A 262 -9.01 20.13 14.81
CA LEU A 262 -10.42 19.95 14.50
C LEU A 262 -11.27 21.13 15.00
N LYS A 263 -11.04 21.59 16.25
CA LYS A 263 -11.72 22.76 16.80
C LYS A 263 -11.47 24.02 15.96
N PHE A 264 -10.23 24.23 15.54
CA PHE A 264 -9.84 25.35 14.68
C PHE A 264 -10.55 25.28 13.32
N LEU A 265 -10.56 24.12 12.65
CA LEU A 265 -11.26 23.93 11.39
C LEU A 265 -12.78 24.15 11.52
N ILE A 266 -13.40 23.64 12.59
CA ILE A 266 -14.83 23.88 12.86
C ILE A 266 -15.10 25.38 13.06
N SER A 267 -14.20 26.11 13.72
CA SER A 267 -14.37 27.55 13.95
C SER A 267 -14.31 28.35 12.65
N LEU A 268 -13.47 27.94 11.69
CA LEU A 268 -13.38 28.54 10.36
C LEU A 268 -14.63 28.32 9.50
N ILE A 269 -15.31 27.18 9.65
CA ILE A 269 -16.54 26.86 8.89
C ILE A 269 -17.76 27.62 9.44
N ARG A 270 -17.71 28.07 10.70
CA ARG A 270 -18.80 28.82 11.35
C ARG A 270 -18.73 30.34 11.12
N LEU A 271 -17.70 30.82 10.42
CA LEU A 271 -17.53 32.19 9.94
C LEU A 271 -18.04 32.31 8.50
#